data_AF-A0ABD5CVB6-F1
#
_entry.id   AF-A0ABD5CVB6-F1
#
_cell.length_a   1.000
_cell.length_b   1.000
_cell.length_c   1.000
_cell.angle_alpha   90.00
_cell.angle_beta   90.00
_cell.angle_gamma   90.00
#
_symmetry.space_group_name_H-M   'P 1'
#
loop_
_entity.id
_entity.type
_entity.pdbx_description
1 polymer ?
#
loop_
_entity_poly.entity_id
_entity_poly.type
_entity_poly.pdbx_seq_one_letter_code
_entity_poly.pdbx_strand_id
1 'polypeptide(L)'
;MDFPIDIVFTWVDGNDPDWQMTERKFRNQSNGDSGINRFRDYGLLKNAIERVLKFAPWVHRVFLITANQAPKWARENSKIVTVDHRDFIDSQYLPTFNSNAIEMNIWRIPTLSEHFILFNDDFFLTQSVTKEDFFTNEGLPVLDGSMHIVQPLGDFSRIIFNNMVIVNELYPKSKFLRGSFFKHFNFRYGLKGNIRSTLASPYKVWTGFFEDHLAYPHLKSWFKKLYEDHPLIFDQTSSHRFRCAGDFSHWLLKNLYIASGNFEPRHLHFGQEVTLLRESDLTKIKPLMLKHKMIVLNDNILESEANRVIPLLQKIMEEY
;
A
#
# COMPACT_ATOMS: atom_id res chain seq x y z
N MET A 1 10.36 16.60 -14.41
CA MET A 1 9.05 15.96 -14.19
C MET A 1 7.99 17.02 -13.90
N ASP A 2 7.06 17.20 -14.82
CA ASP A 2 6.19 18.39 -14.85
C ASP A 2 4.74 18.13 -14.42
N PHE A 3 4.45 16.91 -13.95
CA PHE A 3 3.14 16.55 -13.41
C PHE A 3 3.11 16.63 -11.87
N PRO A 4 1.93 16.89 -11.28
CA PRO A 4 1.71 16.79 -9.84
C PRO A 4 1.72 15.32 -9.40
N ILE A 5 2.22 15.08 -8.20
CA ILE A 5 2.13 13.77 -7.54
C ILE A 5 1.49 13.99 -6.18
N ASP A 6 0.41 13.27 -5.93
CA ASP A 6 -0.27 13.26 -4.63
C ASP A 6 0.18 12.07 -3.78
N ILE A 7 0.03 12.20 -2.47
CA ILE A 7 0.15 11.06 -1.55
C ILE A 7 -1.22 10.80 -0.93
N VAL A 8 -1.62 9.54 -0.86
CA VAL A 8 -2.91 9.14 -0.28
C VAL A 8 -2.65 8.30 0.96
N PHE A 9 -3.21 8.69 2.10
CA PHE A 9 -3.26 7.91 3.33
C PHE A 9 -4.68 7.39 3.53
N THR A 10 -4.82 6.10 3.83
CA THR A 10 -6.05 5.53 4.38
C THR A 10 -5.89 5.35 5.88
N TRP A 11 -6.86 5.82 6.67
CA TRP A 11 -6.83 5.66 8.12
C TRP A 11 -8.22 5.59 8.72
N VAL A 12 -8.34 4.84 9.81
CA VAL A 12 -9.52 4.85 10.67
C VAL A 12 -9.18 5.02 12.14
N ASP A 13 -10.02 5.76 12.88
CA ASP A 13 -9.96 5.77 14.33
C ASP A 13 -10.67 4.53 14.86
N GLY A 14 -9.89 3.51 15.21
CA GLY A 14 -10.44 2.30 15.80
C GLY A 14 -11.12 2.52 17.16
N ASN A 15 -10.95 3.68 17.80
CA ASN A 15 -11.56 4.04 19.08
C ASN A 15 -12.84 4.87 18.95
N ASP A 16 -13.25 5.27 17.74
CA ASP A 16 -14.49 6.00 17.51
C ASP A 16 -15.70 5.10 17.90
N PRO A 17 -16.52 5.47 18.91
CA PRO A 17 -17.63 4.65 19.38
C PRO A 17 -18.72 4.41 18.32
N ASP A 18 -19.01 5.41 17.48
CA ASP A 18 -20.04 5.31 16.43
C ASP A 18 -19.56 4.40 15.30
N TRP A 19 -18.27 4.52 14.95
CA TRP A 19 -17.63 3.61 14.00
C TRP A 19 -17.61 2.17 14.52
N GLN A 20 -17.18 1.95 15.77
CA GLN A 20 -17.17 0.63 16.41
C GLN A 20 -18.57 0.01 16.51
N MET A 21 -19.60 0.81 16.82
CA MET A 21 -20.98 0.32 16.88
C MET A 21 -21.44 -0.18 15.50
N THR A 22 -21.13 0.58 14.45
CA THR A 22 -21.43 0.21 13.07
C THR A 22 -20.67 -1.05 12.66
N GLU A 23 -19.37 -1.10 12.94
CA GLU A 23 -18.49 -2.23 12.66
C GLU A 23 -19.00 -3.53 13.30
N ARG A 24 -19.27 -3.50 14.61
CA ARG A 24 -19.75 -4.68 15.35
C ARG A 24 -21.07 -5.22 14.81
N LYS A 25 -21.97 -4.33 14.36
CA LYS A 25 -23.26 -4.71 13.77
C LYS A 25 -23.07 -5.58 12.52
N PHE A 26 -22.12 -5.23 11.66
CA PHE A 26 -21.84 -5.99 10.43
C PHE A 26 -20.89 -7.16 10.66
N ARG A 27 -19.97 -7.06 11.62
CA ARG A 27 -19.02 -8.13 11.97
C ARG A 27 -19.72 -9.43 12.31
N ASN A 28 -20.77 -9.38 13.13
CA ASN A 28 -21.56 -10.54 13.53
C ASN A 28 -22.28 -11.24 12.35
N GLN A 29 -22.29 -10.62 11.17
CA GLN A 29 -22.95 -11.12 9.96
C GLN A 29 -21.93 -11.57 8.90
N SER A 30 -20.62 -11.54 9.20
CA SER A 30 -19.56 -11.79 8.22
C SER A 30 -18.57 -12.87 8.68
N ASN A 31 -18.03 -13.62 7.72
CA ASN A 31 -16.92 -14.56 7.92
C ASN A 31 -15.56 -13.97 7.48
N GLY A 32 -15.47 -12.64 7.31
CA GLY A 32 -14.24 -11.98 6.86
C GLY A 32 -13.20 -11.82 7.97
N ASP A 33 -11.96 -11.49 7.58
CA ASP A 33 -10.91 -11.12 8.53
C ASP A 33 -11.33 -9.86 9.28
N SER A 34 -11.45 -10.02 10.59
CA SER A 34 -11.93 -8.98 11.50
C SER A 34 -10.97 -8.79 12.68
N GLY A 35 -9.70 -9.22 12.57
CA GLY A 35 -8.74 -9.12 13.68
C GLY A 35 -8.71 -7.72 14.31
N ILE A 36 -8.77 -7.65 15.65
CA ILE A 36 -8.82 -6.37 16.41
C ILE A 36 -7.61 -5.49 16.09
N ASN A 37 -6.44 -6.10 15.87
CA ASN A 37 -5.20 -5.41 15.50
C ASN A 37 -5.31 -4.61 14.18
N ARG A 38 -6.27 -4.93 13.30
CA ARG A 38 -6.45 -4.25 12.01
C ARG A 38 -6.84 -2.78 12.13
N PHE A 39 -7.36 -2.38 13.29
CA PHE A 39 -7.85 -1.02 13.54
C PHE A 39 -7.11 -0.34 14.69
N ARG A 40 -5.99 -0.92 15.14
CA ARG A 40 -5.21 -0.36 16.24
C ARG A 40 -4.44 0.86 15.75
N ASP A 41 -4.74 2.02 16.32
CA ASP A 41 -3.98 3.25 16.03
C ASP A 41 -2.78 3.39 16.98
N TYR A 42 -1.59 3.55 16.41
CA TYR A 42 -0.38 3.87 17.16
C TYR A 42 -0.28 5.34 17.55
N GLY A 43 -1.23 6.18 17.16
CA GLY A 43 -1.19 7.63 17.34
C GLY A 43 -0.11 8.31 16.48
N LEU A 44 0.37 7.62 15.45
CA LEU A 44 1.51 8.06 14.63
C LEU A 44 1.10 8.67 13.28
N LEU A 45 -0.20 8.67 12.94
CA LEU A 45 -0.68 9.22 11.67
C LEU A 45 -0.20 10.67 11.43
N LYS A 46 -0.30 11.52 12.46
CA LYS A 46 0.13 12.92 12.36
C LYS A 46 1.63 13.00 12.09
N ASN A 47 2.43 12.19 12.80
CA ASN A 47 3.88 12.09 12.61
C ASN A 47 4.23 11.61 11.18
N ALA A 48 3.53 10.58 10.67
CA ALA A 48 3.72 10.06 9.32
C ALA A 48 3.46 11.13 8.24
N ILE A 49 2.38 11.89 8.37
CA ILE A 49 2.04 12.98 7.44
C ILE A 49 3.01 14.15 7.56
N GLU A 50 3.40 14.56 8.77
CA GLU A 50 4.40 15.61 8.97
C GLU A 50 5.76 15.24 8.36
N ARG A 51 6.15 13.96 8.44
CA ARG A 51 7.34 13.44 7.75
C ARG A 51 7.20 13.53 6.24
N VAL A 52 6.03 13.24 5.67
CA VAL A 52 5.78 13.45 4.25
C VAL A 52 5.99 14.91 3.87
N LEU A 53 5.42 15.85 4.62
CA LEU A 53 5.57 17.28 4.36
C LEU A 53 7.04 17.75 4.48
N LYS A 54 7.81 17.13 5.40
CA LYS A 54 9.23 17.43 5.62
C LYS A 54 10.14 16.83 4.55
N PHE A 55 9.98 15.54 4.24
CA PHE A 55 10.91 14.76 3.42
C PHE A 55 10.51 14.65 1.95
N ALA A 56 9.27 15.00 1.60
CA ALA A 56 8.78 15.06 0.23
C ALA A 56 8.09 16.42 -0.05
N PRO A 57 8.78 17.57 0.09
CA PRO A 57 8.15 18.89 -0.03
C PRO A 57 7.58 19.18 -1.43
N TRP A 58 7.98 18.40 -2.43
CA TRP A 58 7.47 18.46 -3.81
C TRP A 58 6.07 17.88 -3.99
N VAL A 59 5.54 17.14 -3.01
CA VAL A 59 4.20 16.54 -3.05
C VAL A 59 3.18 17.63 -3.30
N HIS A 60 2.22 17.37 -4.18
CA HIS A 60 1.19 18.33 -4.55
C HIS A 60 0.15 18.48 -3.44
N ARG A 61 -0.58 17.42 -3.12
CA ARG A 61 -1.50 17.33 -1.97
C ARG A 61 -1.31 16.00 -1.22
N VAL A 62 -1.68 16.01 0.06
CA VAL A 62 -1.83 14.78 0.85
C VAL A 62 -3.32 14.52 1.04
N PHE A 63 -3.84 13.43 0.49
CA PHE A 63 -5.21 12.99 0.67
C PHE A 63 -5.29 12.11 1.92
N LEU A 64 -6.10 12.50 2.90
CA LEU A 64 -6.39 11.69 4.08
C LEU A 64 -7.81 11.13 3.96
N ILE A 65 -7.90 9.86 3.60
CA ILE A 65 -9.15 9.12 3.43
C ILE A 65 -9.56 8.52 4.77
N THR A 66 -10.78 8.81 5.21
CA THR A 66 -11.31 8.37 6.51
C THR A 66 -12.79 7.98 6.44
N ALA A 67 -13.27 7.28 7.46
CA ALA A 67 -14.69 7.02 7.68
C ALA A 67 -15.36 8.17 8.48
N ASN A 68 -15.35 9.39 7.94
CA ASN A 68 -15.91 10.62 8.56
C ASN A 68 -15.21 11.12 9.83
N GLN A 69 -13.98 10.67 10.07
CA GLN A 69 -13.28 10.86 11.35
C GLN A 69 -11.97 11.63 11.20
N ALA A 70 -11.84 12.40 10.12
CA ALA A 70 -10.65 13.22 9.90
C ALA A 70 -10.33 14.12 11.12
N PRO A 71 -9.11 14.03 11.69
CA PRO A 71 -8.74 14.84 12.84
C PRO A 71 -8.76 16.35 12.56
N LYS A 72 -8.97 17.16 13.60
CA LYS A 72 -9.02 18.63 13.48
C LYS A 72 -7.74 19.20 12.84
N TRP A 73 -6.56 18.74 13.26
CA TRP A 73 -5.28 19.19 12.71
C TRP A 73 -5.13 18.92 11.21
N ALA A 74 -5.78 17.86 10.69
CA ALA A 74 -5.75 17.54 9.28
C ALA A 74 -6.65 18.49 8.48
N ARG A 75 -7.84 18.80 9.01
CA ARG A 75 -8.80 19.74 8.41
C ARG A 75 -8.27 21.18 8.35
N GLU A 76 -7.42 21.57 9.30
CA GLU A 76 -6.85 22.92 9.38
C GLU A 76 -5.61 23.12 8.48
N ASN A 77 -5.05 22.05 7.91
CA ASN A 77 -3.86 22.12 7.08
C ASN A 77 -4.23 22.18 5.58
N SER A 78 -3.93 23.32 4.93
CA SER A 78 -4.24 23.53 3.51
C SER A 78 -3.57 22.55 2.52
N LYS A 79 -2.49 21.87 2.93
CA LYS A 79 -1.81 20.86 2.11
C LYS A 79 -2.53 19.50 2.15
N ILE A 80 -3.38 19.29 3.15
CA ILE A 80 -4.13 18.06 3.37
C ILE A 80 -5.54 18.22 2.81
N VAL A 81 -5.99 17.21 2.06
CA VAL A 81 -7.37 17.09 1.56
C VAL A 81 -8.00 15.92 2.30
N THR A 82 -8.92 16.20 3.20
CA THR A 82 -9.66 15.15 3.91
C THR A 82 -10.79 14.64 3.02
N VAL A 83 -10.87 13.33 2.84
CA VAL A 83 -11.87 12.67 1.99
C VAL A 83 -12.61 11.62 2.80
N ASP A 84 -13.93 11.57 2.66
CA ASP A 84 -14.77 10.55 3.27
C ASP A 84 -14.93 9.35 2.32
N HIS A 85 -15.08 8.14 2.88
CA HIS A 85 -15.40 6.94 2.08
C HIS A 85 -16.61 7.16 1.15
N ARG A 86 -17.63 7.92 1.59
CA ARG A 86 -18.84 8.26 0.83
C ARG A 86 -18.59 9.16 -0.38
N ASP A 87 -17.45 9.85 -0.45
CA ASP A 87 -17.17 10.80 -1.54
C ASP A 87 -16.78 10.09 -2.84
N PHE A 88 -16.34 8.83 -2.77
CA PHE A 88 -15.79 8.12 -3.94
C PHE A 88 -16.16 6.64 -4.02
N ILE A 89 -16.68 6.03 -2.95
CA ILE A 89 -17.21 4.66 -2.94
C ILE A 89 -18.73 4.73 -3.13
N ASP A 90 -19.25 3.91 -4.05
CA ASP A 90 -20.70 3.81 -4.24
C ASP A 90 -21.40 3.41 -2.93
N SER A 91 -22.48 4.12 -2.61
CA SER A 91 -23.36 3.91 -1.47
C SER A 91 -23.77 2.44 -1.24
N GLN A 92 -23.93 1.65 -2.31
CA GLN A 92 -24.29 0.23 -2.19
C GLN A 92 -23.22 -0.62 -1.48
N TYR A 93 -21.95 -0.20 -1.57
CA TYR A 93 -20.81 -0.87 -0.95
C TYR A 93 -20.51 -0.35 0.45
N LEU A 94 -21.23 0.67 0.93
CA LEU A 94 -21.01 1.28 2.24
C LEU A 94 -22.00 0.74 3.30
N PRO A 95 -21.60 0.73 4.59
CA PRO A 95 -20.25 0.97 5.09
C PRO A 95 -19.29 -0.17 4.75
N THR A 96 -18.00 0.15 4.61
CA THR A 96 -16.94 -0.83 4.39
C THR A 96 -15.84 -0.68 5.44
N PHE A 97 -15.31 -1.83 5.88
CA PHE A 97 -14.18 -1.99 6.78
C PHE A 97 -13.04 -2.76 6.09
N ASN A 98 -13.16 -2.94 4.77
CA ASN A 98 -12.21 -3.67 3.95
C ASN A 98 -11.24 -2.67 3.29
N SER A 99 -9.97 -2.68 3.72
CA SER A 99 -8.97 -1.77 3.12
C SER A 99 -8.81 -2.01 1.62
N ASN A 100 -8.93 -3.25 1.13
CA ASN A 100 -8.85 -3.53 -0.30
C ASN A 100 -9.97 -2.84 -1.07
N ALA A 101 -11.19 -2.84 -0.54
CA ALA A 101 -12.33 -2.16 -1.15
C ALA A 101 -12.11 -0.64 -1.19
N ILE A 102 -11.57 -0.07 -0.10
CA ILE A 102 -11.24 1.35 -0.04
C ILE A 102 -10.17 1.69 -1.09
N GLU A 103 -9.04 0.98 -1.05
CA GLU A 103 -7.87 1.20 -1.91
C GLU A 103 -8.19 1.02 -3.40
N MET A 104 -9.00 0.02 -3.75
CA MET A 104 -9.43 -0.24 -5.13
C MET A 104 -10.36 0.84 -5.69
N ASN A 105 -10.98 1.68 -4.85
CA ASN A 105 -11.85 2.77 -5.30
C ASN A 105 -11.17 4.15 -5.30
N ILE A 106 -9.95 4.32 -4.76
CA ILE A 106 -9.27 5.62 -4.58
C ILE A 106 -9.20 6.47 -5.87
N TRP A 107 -9.01 5.83 -7.02
CA TRP A 107 -8.95 6.51 -8.32
C TRP A 107 -10.23 7.27 -8.68
N ARG A 108 -11.37 6.97 -8.04
CA ARG A 108 -12.65 7.65 -8.25
C ARG A 108 -12.69 9.04 -7.62
N ILE A 109 -11.75 9.37 -6.72
CA ILE A 109 -11.66 10.71 -6.13
C ILE A 109 -11.42 11.73 -7.25
N PRO A 110 -12.36 12.67 -7.51
CA PRO A 110 -12.28 13.52 -8.70
C PRO A 110 -11.04 14.42 -8.73
N THR A 111 -10.64 14.95 -7.56
CA THR A 111 -9.52 15.90 -7.42
C THR A 111 -8.15 15.24 -7.28
N LEU A 112 -8.08 13.91 -7.19
CA LEU A 112 -6.81 13.18 -7.12
C LEU A 112 -6.07 13.28 -8.46
N SER A 113 -4.76 13.55 -8.42
CA SER A 113 -3.92 13.62 -9.62
C SER A 113 -3.76 12.25 -10.30
N GLU A 114 -3.45 12.27 -11.59
CA GLU A 114 -3.14 11.03 -12.36
C GLU A 114 -2.06 10.19 -11.66
N HIS A 115 -1.01 10.84 -11.16
CA HIS A 115 0.09 10.20 -10.45
C HIS A 115 -0.11 10.37 -8.95
N PHE A 116 -0.18 9.27 -8.22
CA PHE A 116 -0.26 9.30 -6.76
C PHE A 116 0.51 8.14 -6.14
N ILE A 117 0.87 8.27 -4.87
CA ILE A 117 1.56 7.22 -4.12
C ILE A 117 0.64 6.81 -2.97
N LEU A 118 0.32 5.52 -2.89
CA LEU A 118 -0.55 4.99 -1.86
C LEU A 118 0.24 4.62 -0.61
N PHE A 119 -0.10 5.29 0.50
CA PHE A 119 0.35 5.05 1.85
C PHE A 119 -0.85 4.55 2.70
N ASN A 120 -0.55 3.77 3.72
CA ASN A 120 -1.33 3.62 4.96
C ASN A 120 -0.61 4.33 6.13
N ASP A 121 -1.11 4.17 7.33
CA ASP A 121 -0.59 4.72 8.58
C ASP A 121 0.68 4.05 9.12
N ASP A 122 1.15 2.96 8.51
CA ASP A 122 2.38 2.24 8.86
C ASP A 122 3.63 2.76 8.12
N PHE A 123 3.48 3.60 7.09
CA PHE A 123 4.60 4.10 6.29
C PHE A 123 5.18 5.40 6.83
N PHE A 124 6.50 5.42 7.01
CA PHE A 124 7.23 6.59 7.49
C PHE A 124 8.39 6.94 6.56
N LEU A 125 8.38 8.16 6.03
CA LEU A 125 9.58 8.73 5.39
C LEU A 125 10.59 9.15 6.47
N THR A 126 11.83 8.72 6.28
CA THR A 126 12.91 8.89 7.27
C THR A 126 14.05 9.75 6.72
N GLN A 127 14.09 9.95 5.40
CA GLN A 127 15.05 10.81 4.71
C GLN A 127 14.37 11.47 3.51
N SER A 128 14.98 12.54 2.99
CA SER A 128 14.46 13.25 1.82
C SER A 128 14.37 12.32 0.60
N VAL A 129 13.21 12.36 -0.06
CA VAL A 129 12.92 11.63 -1.30
C VAL A 129 12.73 12.62 -2.44
N THR A 130 12.98 12.18 -3.67
CA THR A 130 12.67 12.95 -4.89
C THR A 130 11.49 12.33 -5.63
N LYS A 131 10.94 13.04 -6.62
CA LYS A 131 9.86 12.48 -7.45
C LYS A 131 10.33 11.21 -8.18
N GLU A 132 11.61 11.18 -8.57
CA GLU A 132 12.28 10.10 -9.31
C GLU A 132 12.43 8.81 -8.49
N ASP A 133 12.28 8.88 -7.17
CA ASP A 133 12.20 7.68 -6.34
C ASP A 133 10.89 6.89 -6.60
N PHE A 134 9.86 7.53 -7.17
CA PHE A 134 8.52 6.96 -7.36
C PHE A 134 8.07 6.92 -8.82
N PHE A 135 8.41 7.93 -9.63
CA PHE A 135 8.03 8.00 -11.03
C PHE A 135 9.20 8.43 -11.91
N THR A 136 9.26 7.99 -13.17
CA THR A 136 10.20 8.55 -14.15
C THR A 136 9.69 9.87 -14.71
N ASN A 137 10.54 10.61 -15.45
CA ASN A 137 10.12 11.82 -16.13
C ASN A 137 8.96 11.58 -17.12
N GLU A 138 8.86 10.37 -17.67
CA GLU A 138 7.80 9.91 -18.57
C GLU A 138 6.54 9.43 -17.83
N GLY A 139 6.54 9.43 -16.49
CA GLY A 139 5.39 9.01 -15.68
C GLY A 139 5.34 7.52 -15.35
N LEU A 140 6.39 6.74 -15.64
CA LEU A 140 6.40 5.32 -15.30
C LEU A 140 6.65 5.10 -13.80
N PRO A 141 5.92 4.18 -13.14
CA PRO A 141 6.15 3.86 -11.73
C PRO A 141 7.52 3.21 -11.52
N VAL A 142 8.22 3.58 -10.44
CA VAL A 142 9.50 3.00 -10.03
C VAL A 142 9.26 1.93 -8.95
N LEU A 143 9.54 0.67 -9.29
CA LEU A 143 9.12 -0.53 -8.54
C LEU A 143 10.22 -1.60 -8.50
N ASP A 144 10.14 -2.51 -7.54
CA ASP A 144 10.89 -3.78 -7.60
C ASP A 144 10.16 -4.75 -8.53
N GLY A 145 10.76 -5.02 -9.70
CA GLY A 145 10.23 -5.95 -10.70
C GLY A 145 10.81 -7.36 -10.62
N SER A 146 11.55 -7.69 -9.56
CA SER A 146 12.10 -9.04 -9.40
C SER A 146 10.98 -10.07 -9.25
N MET A 147 11.14 -11.22 -9.91
CA MET A 147 10.14 -12.29 -9.83
C MET A 147 10.23 -13.03 -8.49
N HIS A 148 9.09 -13.52 -8.03
CA HIS A 148 8.97 -14.31 -6.81
C HIS A 148 7.92 -15.41 -7.00
N ILE A 149 7.91 -16.41 -6.13
CA ILE A 149 6.86 -17.43 -6.11
C ILE A 149 5.89 -17.05 -5.00
N VAL A 150 4.59 -16.93 -5.31
CA VAL A 150 3.57 -16.68 -4.28
C VAL A 150 3.66 -17.78 -3.20
N GLN A 151 3.86 -17.36 -1.95
CA GLN A 151 3.99 -18.26 -0.81
C GLN A 151 2.65 -18.38 -0.09
N PRO A 152 2.18 -19.61 0.21
CA PRO A 152 0.86 -19.84 0.83
C PRO A 152 0.89 -19.60 2.36
N LEU A 153 1.05 -18.34 2.78
CA LEU A 153 1.24 -17.95 4.20
C LEU A 153 -0.05 -17.42 4.88
N GLY A 154 -1.22 -17.92 4.50
CA GLY A 154 -2.52 -17.52 5.08
C GLY A 154 -3.44 -16.82 4.08
N ASP A 155 -4.54 -16.23 4.55
CA ASP A 155 -5.59 -15.72 3.66
C ASP A 155 -5.12 -14.60 2.72
N PHE A 156 -4.18 -13.77 3.15
CA PHE A 156 -3.64 -12.71 2.30
C PHE A 156 -2.89 -13.27 1.07
N SER A 157 -2.27 -14.46 1.18
CA SER A 157 -1.64 -15.10 0.02
C SER A 157 -2.65 -15.51 -1.06
N ARG A 158 -3.92 -15.72 -0.70
CA ARG A 158 -5.01 -15.99 -1.65
C ARG A 158 -5.35 -14.76 -2.48
N ILE A 159 -5.35 -13.57 -1.87
CA ILE A 159 -5.52 -12.29 -2.57
C ILE A 159 -4.38 -12.07 -3.57
N ILE A 160 -3.13 -12.32 -3.16
CA ILE A 160 -1.97 -12.24 -4.07
C ILE A 160 -2.14 -13.24 -5.23
N PHE A 161 -2.60 -14.46 -4.95
CA PHE A 161 -2.86 -15.45 -5.99
C PHE A 161 -3.96 -14.99 -6.96
N ASN A 162 -5.10 -14.47 -6.47
CA ASN A 162 -6.17 -13.90 -7.29
C ASN A 162 -5.63 -12.80 -8.22
N ASN A 163 -4.82 -11.88 -7.68
CA ASN A 163 -4.17 -10.84 -8.47
C ASN A 163 -3.32 -11.46 -9.60
N MET A 164 -2.54 -12.50 -9.30
CA MET A 164 -1.67 -13.15 -10.28
C MET A 164 -2.42 -13.94 -11.37
N VAL A 165 -3.65 -14.40 -11.10
CA VAL A 165 -4.53 -14.98 -12.13
C VAL A 165 -4.81 -13.94 -13.20
N ILE A 166 -5.29 -12.75 -12.81
CA ILE A 166 -5.58 -11.64 -13.72
C ILE A 166 -4.33 -11.16 -14.45
N VAL A 167 -3.20 -11.06 -13.74
CA VAL A 167 -1.91 -10.66 -14.35
C VAL A 167 -1.51 -11.61 -15.48
N ASN A 168 -1.63 -12.92 -15.28
CA ASN A 168 -1.28 -13.90 -16.30
C ASN A 168 -2.27 -13.96 -17.46
N GLU A 169 -3.55 -13.63 -17.22
CA GLU A 169 -4.57 -13.49 -18.25
C GLU A 169 -4.25 -12.30 -19.17
N LEU A 170 -3.98 -11.13 -18.59
CA LEU A 170 -3.79 -9.89 -19.36
C LEU A 170 -2.40 -9.75 -19.96
N TYR A 171 -1.36 -10.13 -19.22
CA TYR A 171 0.04 -9.93 -19.59
C TYR A 171 0.83 -11.23 -19.45
N PRO A 172 0.56 -12.27 -20.25
CA PRO A 172 1.20 -13.58 -20.11
C PRO A 172 2.73 -13.49 -20.29
N LYS A 173 3.47 -14.10 -19.35
CA LYS A 173 4.94 -14.06 -19.29
C LYS A 173 5.63 -14.41 -20.61
N SER A 174 5.12 -15.41 -21.33
CA SER A 174 5.66 -15.86 -22.62
C SER A 174 5.69 -14.76 -23.69
N LYS A 175 4.79 -13.77 -23.61
CA LYS A 175 4.72 -12.64 -24.55
C LYS A 175 5.51 -11.43 -24.06
N PHE A 176 5.50 -11.16 -22.76
CA PHE A 176 5.98 -9.89 -22.21
C PHE A 176 7.41 -9.92 -21.67
N LEU A 177 7.88 -11.06 -21.13
CA LEU A 177 9.20 -11.12 -20.46
C LEU A 177 10.36 -10.72 -21.39
N ARG A 178 10.28 -11.02 -22.69
CA ARG A 178 11.34 -10.67 -23.64
C ARG A 178 11.50 -9.14 -23.78
N GLY A 179 10.40 -8.40 -23.74
CA GLY A 179 10.41 -6.94 -23.86
C GLY A 179 10.88 -6.23 -22.58
N SER A 180 10.72 -6.87 -21.42
CA SER A 180 11.07 -6.32 -20.11
C SER A 180 12.22 -7.08 -19.41
N PHE A 181 12.98 -7.91 -20.13
CA PHE A 181 13.94 -8.84 -19.53
C PHE A 181 14.91 -8.17 -18.55
N PHE A 182 15.57 -7.09 -18.98
CA PHE A 182 16.53 -6.33 -18.14
C PHE A 182 15.87 -5.55 -17.00
N LYS A 183 14.55 -5.42 -17.01
CA LYS A 183 13.78 -4.87 -15.89
C LYS A 183 13.49 -5.92 -14.83
N HIS A 184 13.37 -7.20 -15.19
CA HIS A 184 13.21 -8.29 -14.21
C HIS A 184 14.54 -8.85 -13.70
N PHE A 185 15.62 -8.69 -14.48
CA PHE A 185 16.99 -9.03 -14.10
C PHE A 185 17.83 -7.76 -14.04
N ASN A 186 17.81 -7.10 -12.88
CA ASN A 186 18.44 -5.80 -12.69
C ASN A 186 19.33 -5.78 -11.45
N PHE A 187 20.52 -5.19 -11.55
CA PHE A 187 21.48 -5.10 -10.44
C PHE A 187 20.91 -4.34 -9.23
N ARG A 188 19.94 -3.44 -9.44
CA ARG A 188 19.26 -2.68 -8.37
C ARG A 188 18.51 -3.55 -7.36
N TYR A 189 18.14 -4.77 -7.72
CA TYR A 189 17.50 -5.75 -6.82
C TYR A 189 18.51 -6.54 -5.98
N GLY A 190 19.81 -6.34 -6.23
CA GLY A 190 20.90 -7.07 -5.61
C GLY A 190 20.91 -8.56 -5.95
N LEU A 191 21.85 -9.29 -5.36
CA LEU A 191 22.05 -10.72 -5.63
C LEU A 191 20.79 -11.54 -5.30
N LYS A 192 20.17 -11.28 -4.15
CA LYS A 192 18.96 -12.03 -3.71
C LYS A 192 17.79 -11.86 -4.68
N GLY A 193 17.50 -10.63 -5.12
CA GLY A 193 16.41 -10.37 -6.07
C GLY A 193 16.62 -11.07 -7.41
N ASN A 194 17.85 -11.04 -7.93
CA ASN A 194 18.19 -11.72 -9.18
C ASN A 194 18.17 -13.24 -9.06
N ILE A 195 18.63 -13.82 -7.93
CA ILE A 195 18.52 -15.27 -7.70
C ILE A 195 17.06 -15.72 -7.71
N ARG A 196 16.18 -15.01 -6.99
CA ARG A 196 14.73 -15.34 -6.99
C ARG A 196 14.15 -15.27 -8.41
N SER A 197 14.55 -14.25 -9.17
CA SER A 197 14.14 -14.10 -10.57
C SER A 197 14.62 -15.24 -11.45
N THR A 198 15.87 -15.66 -11.28
CA THR A 198 16.44 -16.82 -12.00
C THR A 198 15.71 -18.10 -11.65
N LEU A 199 15.40 -18.35 -10.37
CA LEU A 199 14.66 -19.54 -9.93
C LEU A 199 13.20 -19.55 -10.41
N ALA A 200 12.57 -18.39 -10.54
CA ALA A 200 11.22 -18.25 -11.08
C ALA A 200 11.18 -18.25 -12.63
N SER A 201 12.31 -18.00 -13.29
CA SER A 201 12.38 -17.85 -14.75
C SER A 201 11.91 -19.07 -15.56
N PRO A 202 12.15 -20.34 -15.16
CA PRO A 202 11.79 -21.51 -15.98
C PRO A 202 10.28 -21.73 -16.12
N TYR A 203 9.47 -21.21 -15.20
CA TYR A 203 8.01 -21.36 -15.27
C TYR A 203 7.44 -20.53 -16.43
N LYS A 204 6.51 -21.11 -17.20
CA LYS A 204 5.91 -20.46 -18.38
C LYS A 204 4.97 -19.29 -18.02
N VAL A 205 4.49 -19.25 -16.78
CA VAL A 205 3.61 -18.22 -16.23
C VAL A 205 4.38 -17.35 -15.25
N TRP A 206 3.89 -16.14 -14.97
CA TRP A 206 4.35 -15.34 -13.85
C TRP A 206 3.95 -16.05 -12.55
N THR A 207 4.94 -16.45 -11.76
CA THR A 207 4.71 -17.10 -10.46
C THR A 207 4.43 -16.12 -9.32
N GLY A 208 4.55 -14.82 -9.59
CA GLY A 208 4.52 -13.74 -8.62
C GLY A 208 5.65 -12.74 -8.83
N PHE A 209 5.57 -11.61 -8.13
CA PHE A 209 6.62 -10.60 -8.04
C PHE A 209 7.00 -10.40 -6.57
N PHE A 210 8.18 -9.84 -6.33
CA PHE A 210 8.60 -9.56 -4.97
C PHE A 210 7.74 -8.45 -4.35
N GLU A 211 7.32 -8.69 -3.13
CA GLU A 211 6.52 -7.77 -2.32
C GLU A 211 7.46 -7.10 -1.31
N ASP A 212 7.95 -5.91 -1.66
CA ASP A 212 8.82 -5.10 -0.78
C ASP A 212 8.04 -4.44 0.37
N HIS A 213 6.70 -4.52 0.35
CA HIS A 213 5.77 -3.94 1.33
C HIS A 213 6.00 -2.43 1.54
N LEU A 214 6.43 -1.72 0.49
CA LEU A 214 6.62 -0.26 0.52
C LEU A 214 5.43 0.46 -0.11
N ALA A 215 5.40 1.79 0.04
CA ALA A 215 4.40 2.61 -0.63
C ALA A 215 4.55 2.51 -2.16
N TYR A 216 3.42 2.31 -2.84
CA TYR A 216 3.41 2.06 -4.28
C TYR A 216 2.93 3.27 -5.08
N PRO A 217 3.69 3.71 -6.10
CA PRO A 217 3.22 4.65 -7.10
C PRO A 217 2.12 4.03 -7.96
N HIS A 218 1.09 4.81 -8.26
CA HIS A 218 -0.09 4.41 -9.01
C HIS A 218 -0.51 5.48 -10.02
N LEU A 219 -1.19 5.00 -11.07
CA LEU A 219 -1.74 5.79 -12.15
C LEU A 219 -3.27 5.65 -12.16
N LYS A 220 -4.02 6.75 -12.03
CA LYS A 220 -5.49 6.70 -12.06
C LYS A 220 -6.01 6.08 -13.35
N SER A 221 -5.35 6.33 -14.48
CA SER A 221 -5.74 5.80 -15.79
C SER A 221 -5.75 4.28 -15.82
N TRP A 222 -4.87 3.62 -15.05
CA TRP A 222 -4.79 2.17 -15.00
C TRP A 222 -5.89 1.54 -14.18
N PHE A 223 -6.28 2.16 -13.06
CA PHE A 223 -7.47 1.73 -12.32
C PHE A 223 -8.71 1.89 -13.18
N LYS A 224 -8.87 3.05 -13.83
CA LYS A 224 -10.01 3.33 -14.72
C LYS A 224 -10.09 2.30 -15.84
N LYS A 225 -8.98 2.05 -16.55
CA LYS A 225 -8.92 1.04 -17.62
C LYS A 225 -9.27 -0.35 -17.11
N LEU A 226 -8.69 -0.78 -15.99
CA LEU A 226 -8.98 -2.09 -15.42
C LEU A 226 -10.46 -2.22 -15.04
N TYR A 227 -11.09 -1.14 -14.54
CA TYR A 227 -12.51 -1.13 -14.22
C TYR A 227 -13.39 -1.19 -15.48
N GLU A 228 -13.03 -0.46 -16.53
CA GLU A 228 -13.75 -0.47 -17.82
C GLU A 228 -13.70 -1.85 -18.48
N ASP A 229 -12.54 -2.52 -18.44
CA ASP A 229 -12.33 -3.83 -19.05
C ASP A 229 -12.83 -4.99 -18.16
N HIS A 230 -12.70 -4.86 -16.83
CA HIS A 230 -12.98 -5.91 -15.84
C HIS A 230 -13.70 -5.38 -14.59
N PRO A 231 -14.95 -4.86 -14.71
CA PRO A 231 -15.66 -4.24 -13.60
C PRO A 231 -15.89 -5.19 -12.42
N LEU A 232 -16.07 -6.49 -12.69
CA LEU A 232 -16.31 -7.51 -11.67
C LEU A 232 -15.18 -7.62 -10.62
N ILE A 233 -13.94 -7.27 -10.96
CA ILE A 233 -12.81 -7.25 -10.01
C ILE A 233 -13.09 -6.25 -8.88
N PHE A 234 -13.61 -5.07 -9.25
CA PHE A 234 -13.92 -4.00 -8.32
C PHE A 234 -15.22 -4.28 -7.59
N ASP A 235 -16.25 -4.74 -8.29
CA ASP A 235 -17.56 -5.02 -7.70
C ASP A 235 -17.47 -6.14 -6.66
N GLN A 236 -16.74 -7.23 -6.96
CA GLN A 236 -16.50 -8.34 -6.04
C GLN A 236 -15.80 -7.85 -4.77
N THR A 237 -14.67 -7.16 -4.91
CA THR A 237 -13.92 -6.64 -3.75
C THR A 237 -14.74 -5.63 -2.95
N SER A 238 -15.46 -4.73 -3.63
CA SER A 238 -16.25 -3.68 -2.98
C SER A 238 -17.50 -4.23 -2.27
N SER A 239 -18.04 -5.36 -2.72
CA SER A 239 -19.18 -6.02 -2.08
C SER A 239 -18.84 -6.63 -0.71
N HIS A 240 -17.57 -6.91 -0.44
CA HIS A 240 -17.12 -7.45 0.84
C HIS A 240 -16.85 -6.34 1.86
N ARG A 241 -17.68 -6.28 2.90
CA ARG A 241 -17.51 -5.30 4.01
C ARG A 241 -16.24 -5.53 4.83
N PHE A 242 -15.76 -6.77 4.88
CA PHE A 242 -14.54 -7.17 5.57
C PHE A 242 -13.63 -7.90 4.59
N ARG A 243 -12.32 -7.78 4.78
CA ARG A 243 -11.33 -8.42 3.91
C ARG A 243 -11.58 -9.92 3.86
N CYS A 244 -11.56 -10.50 2.66
CA CYS A 244 -11.72 -11.94 2.50
C CYS A 244 -10.77 -12.51 1.44
N ALA A 245 -10.65 -13.84 1.40
CA ALA A 245 -9.79 -14.55 0.46
C ALA A 245 -10.16 -14.35 -1.02
N GLY A 246 -11.38 -13.91 -1.30
CA GLY A 246 -11.86 -13.61 -2.65
C GLY A 246 -11.54 -12.20 -3.13
N ASP A 247 -10.92 -11.36 -2.30
CA ASP A 247 -10.62 -9.98 -2.70
C ASP A 247 -9.49 -9.89 -3.72
N PHE A 248 -9.46 -8.75 -4.40
CA PHE A 248 -8.29 -8.22 -5.09
C PHE A 248 -7.76 -7.02 -4.31
N SER A 249 -6.47 -6.74 -4.43
CA SER A 249 -5.85 -5.56 -3.79
C SER A 249 -5.24 -4.64 -4.82
N HIS A 250 -4.87 -3.41 -4.40
CA HIS A 250 -4.17 -2.47 -5.26
C HIS A 250 -2.81 -3.01 -5.78
N TRP A 251 -2.28 -4.10 -5.20
CA TRP A 251 -1.11 -4.81 -5.71
C TRP A 251 -1.36 -5.46 -7.07
N LEU A 252 -2.62 -5.71 -7.44
CA LEU A 252 -2.97 -6.09 -8.80
C LEU A 252 -2.44 -5.05 -9.79
N LEU A 253 -2.74 -3.76 -9.59
CA LEU A 253 -2.28 -2.68 -10.47
C LEU A 253 -0.75 -2.62 -10.51
N LYS A 254 -0.09 -2.72 -9.35
CA LYS A 254 1.36 -2.82 -9.24
C LYS A 254 1.91 -3.97 -10.12
N ASN A 255 1.32 -5.14 -10.00
CA ASN A 255 1.76 -6.34 -10.73
C ASN A 255 1.46 -6.25 -12.23
N LEU A 256 0.40 -5.53 -12.64
CA LEU A 256 0.12 -5.26 -14.04
C LEU A 256 1.17 -4.31 -14.67
N TYR A 257 1.64 -3.29 -13.95
CA TYR A 257 2.77 -2.46 -14.40
C TYR A 257 4.02 -3.33 -14.64
N ILE A 258 4.34 -4.19 -13.67
CA ILE A 258 5.52 -5.05 -13.71
C ILE A 258 5.43 -6.06 -14.87
N ALA A 259 4.31 -6.76 -14.99
CA ALA A 259 4.13 -7.78 -16.03
C ALA A 259 4.06 -7.20 -17.44
N SER A 260 3.51 -6.00 -17.60
CA SER A 260 3.45 -5.30 -18.90
C SER A 260 4.77 -4.63 -19.30
N GLY A 261 5.71 -4.46 -18.35
CA GLY A 261 6.97 -3.74 -18.56
C GLY A 261 6.88 -2.21 -18.41
N ASN A 262 5.72 -1.69 -18.03
CA ASN A 262 5.45 -0.25 -17.80
C ASN A 262 5.88 0.19 -16.40
N PHE A 263 7.15 -0.04 -16.05
CA PHE A 263 7.75 0.37 -14.78
C PHE A 263 9.27 0.55 -14.93
N GLU A 264 9.93 1.19 -13.98
CA GLU A 264 11.39 1.21 -13.89
C GLU A 264 11.93 0.55 -12.60
N PRO A 265 13.08 -0.14 -12.65
CA PRO A 265 13.66 -0.81 -11.48
C PRO A 265 14.03 0.13 -10.34
N ARG A 266 13.44 -0.09 -9.16
CA ARG A 266 13.76 0.54 -7.87
C ARG A 266 15.01 -0.08 -7.24
N HIS A 267 15.80 0.74 -6.53
CA HIS A 267 16.93 0.25 -5.73
C HIS A 267 16.46 -0.41 -4.43
N LEU A 268 17.00 -1.59 -4.09
CA LEU A 268 16.61 -2.38 -2.92
C LEU A 268 16.81 -1.68 -1.56
N HIS A 269 17.56 -0.58 -1.52
CA HIS A 269 17.83 0.20 -0.31
C HIS A 269 16.85 1.35 -0.10
N PHE A 270 15.86 1.51 -0.97
CA PHE A 270 14.87 2.58 -0.85
C PHE A 270 14.12 2.53 0.47
N GLY A 271 13.60 1.35 0.85
CA GLY A 271 12.89 1.18 2.11
C GLY A 271 13.01 -0.22 2.71
N GLN A 272 12.51 -0.37 3.94
CA GLN A 272 12.53 -1.62 4.67
C GLN A 272 11.28 -1.77 5.55
N GLU A 273 10.58 -2.90 5.42
CA GLU A 273 9.55 -3.31 6.38
C GLU A 273 10.18 -3.85 7.66
N VAL A 274 9.57 -3.51 8.79
CA VAL A 274 9.89 -3.99 10.13
C VAL A 274 8.63 -4.52 10.79
N THR A 275 8.60 -5.82 11.07
CA THR A 275 7.57 -6.41 11.92
C THR A 275 7.92 -6.18 13.38
N LEU A 276 7.03 -5.53 14.12
CA LEU A 276 7.15 -5.34 15.56
C LEU A 276 6.44 -6.50 16.26
N LEU A 277 7.20 -7.34 16.98
CA LEU A 277 6.67 -8.45 17.75
C LEU A 277 6.77 -8.23 19.25
N ARG A 278 7.79 -7.47 19.68
CA ARG A 278 8.14 -7.24 21.08
C ARG A 278 8.95 -5.95 21.22
N GLU A 279 9.08 -5.44 22.44
CA GLU A 279 9.83 -4.20 22.72
C GLU A 279 11.27 -4.21 22.18
N SER A 280 11.97 -5.34 22.21
CA SER A 280 13.36 -5.40 21.73
C SER A 280 13.50 -5.10 20.24
N ASP A 281 12.43 -5.24 19.44
CA ASP A 281 12.43 -4.88 18.03
C ASP A 281 12.53 -3.35 17.82
N LEU A 282 12.14 -2.52 18.80
CA LEU A 282 12.25 -1.06 18.72
C LEU A 282 13.71 -0.60 18.54
N THR A 283 14.67 -1.39 19.02
CA THR A 283 16.11 -1.10 18.85
C THR A 283 16.56 -1.07 17.38
N LYS A 284 15.79 -1.71 16.48
CA LYS A 284 16.07 -1.76 15.04
C LYS A 284 15.65 -0.48 14.32
N ILE A 285 14.69 0.27 14.87
CA ILE A 285 14.02 1.38 14.18
C ILE A 285 15.02 2.49 13.83
N LYS A 286 15.72 3.02 14.83
CA LYS A 286 16.69 4.11 14.61
C LYS A 286 17.77 3.78 13.56
N PRO A 287 18.48 2.62 13.63
CA PRO A 287 19.42 2.23 12.58
C PRO A 287 18.80 2.17 11.18
N LEU A 288 17.55 1.72 11.06
CA LEU A 288 16.86 1.63 9.78
C LEU A 288 16.46 2.99 9.23
N MET A 289 16.00 3.91 10.08
CA MET A 289 15.69 5.30 9.68
C MET A 289 16.91 6.01 9.10
N LEU A 290 18.10 5.74 9.67
CA LEU A 290 19.37 6.30 9.18
C LEU A 290 19.87 5.65 7.88
N LYS A 291 19.41 4.45 7.55
CA LYS A 291 19.87 3.69 6.39
C LYS A 291 18.94 3.77 5.18
N HIS A 292 17.64 3.93 5.42
CA HIS A 292 16.60 3.85 4.40
C HIS A 292 15.86 5.17 4.29
N LYS A 293 15.27 5.44 3.12
CA LYS A 293 14.41 6.62 2.90
C LYS A 293 12.99 6.41 3.44
N MET A 294 12.56 5.15 3.51
CA MET A 294 11.25 4.73 4.02
C MET A 294 11.40 3.54 4.96
N ILE A 295 10.64 3.54 6.05
CA ILE A 295 10.40 2.35 6.87
C ILE A 295 8.91 2.08 6.95
N VAL A 296 8.55 0.81 7.12
CA VAL A 296 7.17 0.37 7.29
C VAL A 296 7.07 -0.43 8.57
N LEU A 297 6.19 -0.02 9.48
CA LEU A 297 6.05 -0.63 10.80
C LEU A 297 4.82 -1.55 10.83
N ASN A 298 5.02 -2.85 10.64
CA ASN A 298 3.92 -3.81 10.61
C ASN A 298 3.57 -4.28 12.03
N ASP A 299 2.29 -4.14 12.40
CA ASP A 299 1.77 -4.50 13.72
C ASP A 299 1.49 -5.99 13.87
N ASN A 300 2.40 -6.69 14.55
CA ASN A 300 2.15 -8.02 15.09
C ASN A 300 2.37 -8.07 16.60
N ILE A 301 2.24 -6.91 17.28
CA ILE A 301 2.41 -6.81 18.74
C ILE A 301 1.19 -7.42 19.41
N LEU A 302 1.43 -8.26 20.43
CA LEU A 302 0.37 -8.79 21.27
C LEU A 302 -0.34 -7.67 22.04
N GLU A 303 -1.67 -7.75 22.16
CA GLU A 303 -2.48 -6.74 22.86
C GLU A 303 -1.96 -6.45 24.28
N SER A 304 -1.49 -7.47 24.99
CA SER A 304 -0.90 -7.35 26.33
C SER A 304 0.37 -6.50 26.37
N GLU A 305 1.09 -6.37 25.26
CA GLU A 305 2.34 -5.62 25.14
C GLU A 305 2.13 -4.24 24.49
N ALA A 306 1.04 -4.03 23.75
CA ALA A 306 0.76 -2.81 22.99
C ALA A 306 0.85 -1.54 23.87
N ASN A 307 0.23 -1.55 25.05
CA ASN A 307 0.25 -0.43 26.00
C ASN A 307 1.66 -0.03 26.47
N ARG A 308 2.63 -0.95 26.39
CA ARG A 308 4.02 -0.71 26.76
C ARG A 308 4.86 -0.30 25.56
N VAL A 309 4.68 -0.96 24.42
CA VAL A 309 5.50 -0.77 23.21
C VAL A 309 5.14 0.52 22.47
N ILE A 310 3.84 0.86 22.36
CA ILE A 310 3.37 2.02 21.57
C ILE A 310 3.93 3.35 22.11
N PRO A 311 3.89 3.67 23.42
CA PRO A 311 4.46 4.92 23.91
C PRO A 311 5.97 5.04 23.68
N LEU A 312 6.70 3.93 23.76
CA LEU A 312 8.14 3.90 23.47
C LEU A 312 8.41 4.12 21.98
N LEU A 313 7.60 3.50 21.12
CA LEU A 313 7.65 3.71 19.67
C LEU A 313 7.39 5.18 19.32
N GLN A 314 6.34 5.79 19.89
CA GLN A 314 6.00 7.20 19.70
C GLN A 314 7.19 8.10 20.03
N LYS A 315 7.81 7.89 21.20
CA LYS A 315 8.99 8.63 21.62
C LYS A 315 10.15 8.49 20.62
N ILE A 316 10.43 7.27 20.15
CA ILE A 316 11.47 7.05 19.13
C ILE A 316 11.14 7.80 17.83
N MET A 317 9.88 7.76 17.39
CA MET A 317 9.44 8.41 16.16
C MET A 317 9.33 9.94 16.28
N GLU A 318 9.31 10.50 17.49
CA GLU A 318 9.37 11.96 17.72
C GLU A 318 10.81 12.48 17.80
N GLU A 319 11.74 11.66 18.31
CA GLU A 319 13.15 12.04 18.49
C GLU A 319 13.98 12.07 17.18
N TYR A 320 13.63 11.27 16.16
CA TYR A 320 14.46 11.03 14.96
C TYR A 320 13.78 11.39 13.64
#